data_AF-A0A3D0VMF8-F1
#
_entry.id   AF-A0A3D0VMF8-F1
#
_cell.length_a   1.000
_cell.length_b   1.000
_cell.length_c   1.000
_cell.angle_alpha   90.00
_cell.angle_beta   90.00
_cell.angle_gamma   90.00
#
_symmetry.space_group_name_H-M   'P 1'
#
loop_
_entity.id
_entity.type
_entity.pdbx_description
1 polymer ?
#
loop_
_entity_poly.entity_id
_entity_poly.type
_entity_poly.pdbx_seq_one_letter_code
_entity_poly.pdbx_strand_id
1 'polypeptide(L)'
;MKQIFLVLLLTSFGYLLLAQENEKKALEELDAWSKEFYDALDIYNEIKDSKEESTQLCDKAREAYRLLQSSIQHCDAARKLQPDFSKDIDMYLADTYLTIAWFNLSKHKCVQDIFTDELLNTYVNKALAIRPTQNTILLSDMILDFYKAEDLKNSYSNLVYLGFYNGGKQKNNDYRRKYGLEYISLMKEELGNDFVRIISNDSAKKYHFIRVNNILMNSEEYLKDQELLESKVLMMELYAAWLANKKLSMPDAEFSNTDVKRLEAADVILKDLKDDGSSSFVDQQLMRLYNANMLMNEKKIAHNYLTEAKLHDHSVIEELYDYIEKTKAWRDETSVTEDRSTAKDRIRKACNLIFEKMSEYSTSADYEKLLAYYQYIDDSNGVTTTEQKIAEKKEQEAKELRREKLRNNWGLCVGVAPGKLIWQSKYNQLSLHADLVTAGFSHGFRYCTYDMYTDKSRFGAYGVDDGEPGDNNTYSGWEGSWWINLNSVNGNEIINVGPFIEFRYGNYEFLPVTTSVVDRETNAFTTETIDPIGKRFDVTYGMKATAWLLHRIYFQTVFGLGLGYRWLETGFDSEKYYLENVNFGDERWPKVTVPFRVGVRVGIKLF
;
A
#
# COMPACT_ATOMS: atom_id res chain seq x y z
N MET A 1 11.31 -69.08 11.13
CA MET A 1 11.67 -67.66 10.88
C MET A 1 12.69 -67.48 9.76
N LYS A 2 13.89 -68.08 9.80
CA LYS A 2 14.92 -67.88 8.73
C LYS A 2 14.46 -68.30 7.32
N GLN A 3 13.71 -69.39 7.17
CA GLN A 3 13.17 -69.82 5.86
C GLN A 3 12.08 -68.90 5.32
N ILE A 4 11.22 -68.36 6.18
CA ILE A 4 10.17 -67.39 5.81
C ILE A 4 10.81 -66.06 5.38
N PHE A 5 11.88 -65.63 6.07
CA PHE A 5 12.62 -64.42 5.72
C PHE A 5 13.36 -64.57 4.38
N LEU A 6 13.96 -65.74 4.10
CA LEU A 6 14.59 -66.02 2.82
C LEU A 6 13.58 -66.05 1.67
N VAL A 7 12.41 -66.66 1.87
CA VAL A 7 11.33 -66.66 0.88
C VAL A 7 10.80 -65.23 0.65
N LEU A 8 10.56 -64.45 1.71
CA LEU A 8 10.13 -63.05 1.59
C LEU A 8 11.16 -62.20 0.84
N LEU A 9 12.45 -62.41 1.11
CA LEU A 9 13.56 -61.67 0.49
C LEU A 9 13.78 -62.08 -0.98
N LEU A 10 13.62 -63.36 -1.32
CA LEU A 10 13.66 -63.84 -2.70
C LEU A 10 12.41 -63.42 -3.49
N THR A 11 11.23 -63.41 -2.86
CA THR A 11 10.03 -62.88 -3.50
C THR A 11 10.14 -61.38 -3.69
N SER A 12 10.62 -60.61 -2.72
CA SER A 12 10.79 -59.16 -2.87
C SER A 12 11.87 -58.80 -3.89
N PHE A 13 12.98 -59.54 -3.97
CA PHE A 13 13.97 -59.39 -5.05
C PHE A 13 13.39 -59.77 -6.43
N GLY A 14 12.58 -60.83 -6.50
CA GLY A 14 11.87 -61.21 -7.73
C GLY A 14 10.87 -60.13 -8.17
N TYR A 15 10.11 -59.56 -7.22
CA TYR A 15 9.21 -58.43 -7.47
C TYR A 15 9.98 -57.17 -7.90
N LEU A 16 11.14 -56.88 -7.32
CA LEU A 16 11.99 -55.74 -7.71
C LEU A 16 12.56 -55.91 -9.13
N LEU A 17 13.03 -57.11 -9.49
CA LEU A 17 13.55 -57.38 -10.84
C LEU A 17 12.44 -57.34 -11.90
N LEU A 18 11.26 -57.89 -11.60
CA LEU A 18 10.09 -57.82 -12.48
C LEU A 18 9.57 -56.38 -12.61
N ALA A 19 9.59 -55.59 -11.52
CA ALA A 19 9.23 -54.17 -11.57
C ALA A 19 10.19 -53.37 -12.46
N GLN A 20 11.51 -53.61 -12.36
CA GLN A 20 12.51 -52.97 -13.23
C GLN A 20 12.37 -53.38 -14.70
N GLU A 21 12.07 -54.65 -14.98
CA GLU A 21 11.84 -55.11 -16.36
C GLU A 21 10.56 -54.53 -16.95
N ASN A 22 9.48 -54.46 -16.16
CA ASN A 22 8.22 -53.85 -16.57
C ASN A 22 8.34 -52.34 -16.79
N GLU A 23 9.06 -51.64 -15.90
CA GLU A 23 9.37 -50.23 -16.05
C GLU A 23 10.15 -49.97 -17.34
N LYS A 24 11.19 -50.76 -17.62
CA LYS A 24 11.95 -50.65 -18.86
C LYS A 24 11.08 -50.87 -20.10
N LYS A 25 10.25 -51.91 -20.13
CA LYS A 25 9.33 -52.17 -21.25
C LYS A 25 8.30 -51.05 -21.40
N ALA A 26 7.80 -50.50 -20.29
CA ALA A 26 6.88 -49.36 -20.33
C ALA A 26 7.56 -48.13 -20.96
N LEU A 27 8.82 -47.86 -20.64
CA LEU A 27 9.60 -46.78 -21.28
C LEU A 27 9.84 -47.04 -22.78
N GLU A 28 10.11 -48.29 -23.19
CA GLU A 28 10.25 -48.65 -24.62
C GLU A 28 8.93 -48.41 -25.39
N GLU A 29 7.79 -48.75 -24.80
CA GLU A 29 6.46 -48.44 -25.37
C GLU A 29 6.22 -46.92 -25.45
N LEU A 30 6.65 -46.15 -24.45
CA LEU A 30 6.53 -44.69 -24.46
C LEU A 30 7.48 -44.01 -25.47
N ASP A 31 8.67 -44.55 -25.69
CA ASP A 31 9.57 -44.10 -26.76
C ASP A 31 8.96 -44.36 -28.15
N ALA A 32 8.32 -45.52 -28.33
CA ALA A 32 7.59 -45.84 -29.55
C ALA A 32 6.41 -44.90 -29.78
N TRP A 33 5.61 -44.65 -28.73
CA TRP A 33 4.54 -43.64 -28.75
C TRP A 33 5.09 -42.27 -29.19
N SER A 34 6.15 -41.79 -28.54
CA SER A 34 6.74 -40.48 -28.79
C SER A 34 7.12 -40.33 -30.27
N LYS A 35 7.83 -41.32 -30.81
CA LYS A 35 8.21 -41.32 -32.23
C LYS A 35 7.01 -41.25 -33.17
N GLU A 36 6.04 -42.15 -32.99
CA GLU A 36 4.88 -42.22 -33.89
C GLU A 36 3.97 -40.98 -33.77
N PHE A 37 3.83 -40.44 -32.56
CA PHE A 37 3.08 -39.22 -32.30
C PHE A 37 3.72 -38.02 -33.01
N TYR A 38 5.04 -37.84 -32.89
CA TYR A 38 5.74 -36.73 -33.55
C TYR A 38 5.78 -36.91 -35.08
N ASP A 39 5.92 -38.13 -35.61
CA ASP A 39 5.79 -38.41 -37.04
C ASP A 39 4.39 -38.00 -37.56
N ALA A 40 3.33 -38.28 -36.80
CA ALA A 40 1.97 -37.85 -37.13
C ALA A 40 1.78 -36.33 -37.03
N LEU A 41 2.44 -35.67 -36.07
CA LEU A 41 2.41 -34.22 -35.91
C LEU A 41 3.12 -33.49 -37.06
N ASP A 42 4.22 -34.05 -37.56
CA ASP A 42 4.90 -33.53 -38.74
C ASP A 42 4.00 -33.60 -39.97
N ILE A 43 3.31 -34.73 -40.16
CA ILE A 43 2.29 -34.86 -41.21
C ILE A 43 1.17 -33.84 -41.03
N TYR A 44 0.69 -33.60 -39.79
CA TYR A 44 -0.33 -32.59 -39.52
C TYR A 44 0.12 -31.21 -40.01
N ASN A 45 1.35 -30.80 -39.69
CA ASN A 45 1.89 -29.50 -40.08
C ASN A 45 1.99 -29.38 -41.61
N GLU A 46 2.43 -30.43 -42.31
CA GLU A 46 2.45 -30.46 -43.78
C GLU A 46 1.04 -30.31 -44.39
N ILE A 47 0.04 -31.00 -43.84
CA ILE A 47 -1.34 -30.93 -44.33
C ILE A 47 -1.95 -29.55 -44.09
N LYS A 48 -1.73 -29.01 -42.89
CA LYS A 48 -2.23 -27.69 -42.45
C LYS A 48 -1.75 -26.57 -43.38
N ASP A 49 -0.48 -26.60 -43.79
CA ASP A 49 0.12 -25.57 -44.62
C ASP A 49 -0.12 -25.77 -46.13
N SER A 50 -0.68 -26.93 -46.54
CA SER A 50 -0.98 -27.20 -47.94
C SER A 50 -2.07 -26.28 -48.51
N LYS A 51 -1.84 -25.80 -49.74
CA LYS A 51 -2.79 -24.94 -50.47
C LYS A 51 -3.85 -25.74 -51.23
N GLU A 52 -3.51 -26.92 -51.71
CA GLU A 52 -4.34 -27.73 -52.61
C GLU A 52 -4.53 -29.15 -52.07
N GLU A 53 -5.67 -29.75 -52.43
CA GLU A 53 -5.98 -31.13 -52.09
C GLU A 53 -5.40 -32.07 -53.16
N SER A 54 -4.70 -33.12 -52.73
CA SER A 54 -4.07 -34.10 -53.63
C SER A 54 -4.15 -35.51 -53.07
N THR A 55 -4.06 -36.53 -53.92
CA THR A 55 -4.06 -37.93 -53.50
C THR A 55 -2.97 -38.22 -52.46
N GLN A 56 -1.78 -37.63 -52.65
CA GLN A 56 -0.66 -37.74 -51.72
C GLN A 56 -0.98 -37.16 -50.33
N LEU A 57 -1.73 -36.05 -50.28
CA LEU A 57 -2.19 -35.45 -49.02
C LEU A 57 -3.18 -36.36 -48.29
N CYS A 58 -4.09 -37.00 -49.03
CA CYS A 58 -5.06 -37.94 -48.46
C CYS A 58 -4.37 -39.22 -47.93
N ASP A 59 -3.35 -39.73 -48.64
CA ASP A 59 -2.58 -40.89 -48.18
C ASP A 59 -1.75 -40.57 -46.93
N LYS A 60 -1.16 -39.37 -46.86
CA LYS A 60 -0.51 -38.87 -45.64
C LYS A 60 -1.49 -38.77 -44.47
N ALA A 61 -2.72 -38.31 -44.69
CA ALA A 61 -3.74 -38.26 -43.64
C ALA A 61 -4.13 -39.67 -43.13
N ARG A 62 -4.20 -40.68 -44.00
CA ARG A 62 -4.43 -42.07 -43.59
C ARG A 62 -3.28 -42.61 -42.77
N GLU A 63 -2.06 -42.30 -43.17
CA GLU A 63 -0.86 -42.73 -42.45
C GLU A 63 -0.78 -42.06 -41.06
N ALA A 64 -1.05 -40.76 -40.97
CA ALA A 64 -1.14 -40.07 -39.68
C ALA A 64 -2.21 -40.70 -38.77
N TYR A 65 -3.38 -41.05 -39.32
CA TYR A 65 -4.41 -41.74 -38.53
C TYR A 65 -3.93 -43.11 -38.03
N ARG A 66 -3.22 -43.89 -38.87
CA ARG A 66 -2.64 -45.18 -38.48
C ARG A 66 -1.62 -45.02 -37.35
N LEU A 67 -0.72 -44.04 -37.46
CA LEU A 67 0.30 -43.74 -36.45
C LEU A 67 -0.35 -43.32 -35.11
N LEU A 68 -1.36 -42.46 -35.14
CA LEU A 68 -2.07 -42.03 -33.93
C LEU A 68 -2.84 -43.17 -33.25
N GLN A 69 -3.40 -44.11 -34.02
CA GLN A 69 -4.02 -45.32 -33.46
C GLN A 69 -3.00 -46.24 -32.80
N SER A 70 -1.84 -46.40 -33.43
CA SER A 70 -0.72 -47.18 -32.87
C SER A 70 -0.16 -46.51 -31.60
N SER A 71 -0.03 -45.19 -31.59
CA SER A 71 0.34 -44.38 -30.42
C SER A 71 -0.58 -44.62 -29.22
N ILE A 72 -1.90 -44.72 -29.44
CA ILE A 72 -2.87 -45.06 -28.37
C ILE A 72 -2.58 -46.46 -27.80
N GLN A 73 -2.27 -47.44 -28.66
CA GLN A 73 -1.98 -48.81 -28.23
C GLN A 73 -0.69 -48.89 -27.39
N HIS A 74 0.34 -48.15 -27.78
CA HIS A 74 1.59 -48.04 -27.03
C HIS A 74 1.35 -47.44 -25.63
N CYS A 75 0.54 -46.39 -25.51
CA CYS A 75 0.13 -45.84 -24.21
C CYS A 75 -0.62 -46.86 -23.34
N ASP A 76 -1.58 -47.58 -23.92
CA ASP A 76 -2.35 -48.60 -23.19
C ASP A 76 -1.48 -49.79 -22.76
N ALA A 77 -0.48 -50.16 -23.57
CA ALA A 77 0.51 -51.20 -23.23
C ALA A 77 1.42 -50.74 -22.08
N ALA A 78 1.98 -49.54 -22.17
CA ALA A 78 2.80 -48.92 -21.12
C ALA A 78 2.05 -48.86 -19.78
N ARG A 79 0.77 -48.48 -19.79
CA ARG A 79 -0.07 -48.37 -18.59
C ARG A 79 -0.27 -49.71 -17.88
N LYS A 80 -0.39 -50.79 -18.64
CA LYS A 80 -0.54 -52.15 -18.08
C LYS A 80 0.77 -52.66 -17.50
N LEU A 81 1.90 -52.27 -18.10
CA LEU A 81 3.23 -52.67 -17.66
C LEU A 81 3.64 -51.90 -16.39
N GLN A 82 3.41 -50.58 -16.35
CA GLN A 82 3.78 -49.73 -15.23
C GLN A 82 2.65 -48.75 -14.85
N PRO A 83 1.73 -49.16 -13.96
CA PRO A 83 0.61 -48.32 -13.51
C PRO A 83 1.03 -47.02 -12.82
N ASP A 84 2.23 -46.95 -12.25
CA ASP A 84 2.74 -45.74 -11.59
C ASP A 84 2.90 -44.57 -12.58
N PHE A 85 3.08 -44.84 -13.88
CA PHE A 85 3.12 -43.82 -14.93
C PHE A 85 1.73 -43.36 -15.39
N SER A 86 0.64 -43.78 -14.74
CA SER A 86 -0.72 -43.55 -15.25
C SER A 86 -1.03 -42.08 -15.53
N LYS A 87 -0.54 -41.15 -14.70
CA LYS A 87 -0.76 -39.71 -14.90
C LYS A 87 -0.01 -39.16 -16.13
N ASP A 88 1.24 -39.57 -16.34
CA ASP A 88 2.03 -39.23 -17.53
C ASP A 88 1.37 -39.81 -18.79
N ILE A 89 0.91 -41.07 -18.73
CA ILE A 89 0.25 -41.75 -19.86
C ILE A 89 -1.10 -41.12 -20.18
N ASP A 90 -1.87 -40.73 -19.16
CA ASP A 90 -3.12 -39.99 -19.31
C ASP A 90 -2.88 -38.70 -20.11
N MET A 91 -1.80 -37.98 -19.80
CA MET A 91 -1.39 -36.80 -20.54
C MET A 91 -1.04 -37.10 -22.01
N TYR A 92 -0.25 -38.13 -22.29
CA TYR A 92 0.10 -38.56 -23.65
C TYR A 92 -1.11 -39.00 -24.48
N LEU A 93 -2.05 -39.72 -23.86
CA LEU A 93 -3.30 -40.10 -24.50
C LEU A 93 -4.16 -38.89 -24.81
N ALA A 94 -4.28 -37.95 -23.87
CA ALA A 94 -5.03 -36.72 -24.11
C ALA A 94 -4.46 -35.95 -25.32
N ASP A 95 -3.15 -35.79 -25.42
CA ASP A 95 -2.52 -35.13 -26.56
C ASP A 95 -2.70 -35.89 -27.87
N THR A 96 -2.61 -37.21 -27.83
CA THR A 96 -2.87 -38.06 -29.01
C THR A 96 -4.31 -37.89 -29.50
N TYR A 97 -5.29 -37.88 -28.58
CA TYR A 97 -6.69 -37.62 -28.90
C TYR A 97 -6.93 -36.21 -29.43
N LEU A 98 -6.25 -35.20 -28.88
CA LEU A 98 -6.33 -33.82 -29.35
C LEU A 98 -5.76 -33.68 -30.76
N THR A 99 -4.62 -34.31 -31.06
CA THR A 99 -4.04 -34.30 -32.40
C THR A 99 -5.00 -34.90 -33.43
N ILE A 100 -5.65 -36.03 -33.13
CA ILE A 100 -6.70 -36.61 -33.99
C ILE A 100 -7.84 -35.59 -34.23
N ALA A 101 -8.28 -34.89 -33.17
CA ALA A 101 -9.30 -33.85 -33.28
C ALA A 101 -8.84 -32.65 -34.12
N TRP A 102 -7.56 -32.28 -34.09
CA TRP A 102 -7.00 -31.18 -34.91
C TRP A 102 -7.05 -31.48 -36.41
N PHE A 103 -6.90 -32.73 -36.83
CA PHE A 103 -7.00 -33.10 -38.25
C PHE A 103 -8.42 -32.89 -38.82
N ASN A 104 -9.47 -33.03 -38.00
CA ASN A 104 -10.85 -32.74 -38.41
C ASN A 104 -11.04 -31.25 -38.79
N LEU A 105 -10.23 -30.35 -38.22
CA LEU A 105 -10.24 -28.92 -38.55
C LEU A 105 -9.56 -28.57 -39.89
N SER A 106 -9.04 -29.57 -40.61
CA SER A 106 -8.49 -29.37 -41.94
C SER A 106 -9.53 -28.80 -42.90
N LYS A 107 -9.09 -27.95 -43.83
CA LYS A 107 -9.94 -27.42 -44.92
C LYS A 107 -10.13 -28.41 -46.07
N HIS A 108 -9.38 -29.50 -46.10
CA HIS A 108 -9.35 -30.48 -47.19
C HIS A 108 -10.37 -31.58 -46.94
N LYS A 109 -11.23 -31.87 -47.93
CA LYS A 109 -12.36 -32.77 -47.74
C LYS A 109 -11.91 -34.20 -47.48
N CYS A 110 -10.91 -34.71 -48.21
CA CYS A 110 -10.43 -36.07 -48.01
C CYS A 110 -9.81 -36.31 -46.63
N VAL A 111 -9.32 -35.27 -45.95
CA VAL A 111 -8.84 -35.37 -44.57
C VAL A 111 -10.02 -35.46 -43.61
N GLN A 112 -11.07 -34.67 -43.82
CA GLN A 112 -12.29 -34.73 -43.01
C GLN A 112 -13.05 -36.06 -43.16
N ASP A 113 -12.96 -36.70 -44.34
CA ASP A 113 -13.53 -38.03 -44.58
C ASP A 113 -12.82 -39.13 -43.76
N ILE A 114 -11.54 -38.93 -43.43
CA ILE A 114 -10.76 -39.82 -42.56
C ILE A 114 -10.98 -39.46 -41.09
N PHE A 115 -10.91 -38.18 -40.76
CA PHE A 115 -11.07 -37.63 -39.41
C PHE A 115 -12.47 -37.03 -39.26
N THR A 116 -13.47 -37.90 -39.13
CA THR A 116 -14.88 -37.52 -39.15
C THR A 116 -15.32 -36.73 -37.91
N ASP A 117 -16.48 -36.06 -37.99
CA ASP A 117 -17.09 -35.37 -36.85
C ASP A 117 -17.43 -36.34 -35.69
N GLU A 118 -17.67 -37.62 -35.98
CA GLU A 118 -17.86 -38.67 -34.97
C GLU A 118 -16.57 -38.96 -34.19
N LEU A 119 -15.44 -39.06 -34.90
CA LEU A 119 -14.13 -39.20 -34.28
C LEU A 119 -13.77 -37.97 -33.46
N LEU A 120 -14.01 -36.76 -34.00
CA LEU A 120 -13.85 -35.51 -33.25
C LEU A 120 -14.60 -35.56 -31.92
N ASN A 121 -15.90 -35.88 -31.94
CA ASN A 121 -16.71 -35.95 -30.74
C ASN A 121 -16.15 -36.97 -29.74
N THR A 122 -15.84 -38.17 -30.22
CA THR A 122 -15.33 -39.26 -29.39
C THR A 122 -14.03 -38.87 -28.69
N TYR A 123 -13.06 -38.34 -29.44
CA TYR A 123 -11.73 -38.08 -28.92
C TYR A 123 -11.64 -36.82 -28.09
N VAL A 124 -12.41 -35.77 -28.40
CA VAL A 124 -12.54 -34.60 -27.51
C VAL A 124 -13.13 -35.01 -26.17
N ASN A 125 -14.18 -35.84 -26.15
CA ASN A 125 -14.76 -36.31 -24.88
C ASN A 125 -13.81 -37.20 -24.09
N LYS A 126 -13.05 -38.09 -24.76
CA LYS A 126 -12.02 -38.89 -24.10
C LYS A 126 -10.92 -38.01 -23.50
N ALA A 127 -10.44 -37.00 -24.22
CA ALA A 127 -9.45 -36.06 -23.72
C ALA A 127 -9.97 -35.24 -22.52
N LEU A 128 -11.23 -34.79 -22.57
CA LEU A 128 -11.88 -34.06 -21.46
C LEU A 128 -12.15 -34.95 -20.24
N ALA A 129 -12.38 -36.25 -20.42
CA ALA A 129 -12.54 -37.19 -19.31
C ALA A 129 -11.23 -37.37 -18.54
N ILE A 130 -10.09 -37.30 -19.24
CA ILE A 130 -8.76 -37.38 -18.65
C ILE A 130 -8.35 -36.02 -18.05
N ARG A 131 -8.62 -34.92 -18.75
CA ARG A 131 -8.26 -33.55 -18.35
C ARG A 131 -9.50 -32.65 -18.26
N PRO A 132 -10.30 -32.76 -17.19
CA PRO A 132 -11.49 -31.93 -17.02
C PRO A 132 -11.09 -30.50 -16.64
N THR A 133 -11.98 -29.55 -16.91
CA THR A 133 -11.71 -28.11 -16.70
C THR A 133 -11.56 -27.67 -15.24
N GLN A 134 -11.68 -28.59 -14.27
CA GLN A 134 -11.70 -28.28 -12.83
C GLN A 134 -10.66 -29.08 -12.03
N ASN A 135 -10.01 -30.10 -12.61
CA ASN A 135 -8.97 -30.90 -11.94
C ASN A 135 -7.74 -30.98 -12.85
N THR A 136 -6.77 -30.10 -12.60
CA THR A 136 -5.56 -30.02 -13.40
C THR A 136 -4.53 -31.03 -12.90
N ILE A 137 -4.01 -31.86 -13.81
CA ILE A 137 -2.73 -32.57 -13.59
C ILE A 137 -1.64 -31.50 -13.56
N LEU A 138 -0.92 -31.36 -12.44
CA LEU A 138 0.16 -30.39 -12.30
C LEU A 138 1.48 -30.99 -12.81
N LEU A 139 2.44 -30.14 -13.18
CA LEU A 139 3.77 -30.63 -13.55
C LEU A 139 4.43 -31.45 -12.43
N SER A 140 4.17 -31.10 -11.16
CA SER A 140 4.65 -31.85 -10.00
C SER A 140 4.03 -33.25 -9.85
N ASP A 141 2.95 -33.54 -10.59
CA ASP A 141 2.33 -34.86 -10.63
C ASP A 141 2.95 -35.79 -11.67
N MET A 142 3.80 -35.26 -12.55
CA MET A 142 4.48 -36.00 -13.61
C MET A 142 5.78 -36.62 -13.10
N ILE A 143 6.02 -37.88 -13.45
CA ILE A 143 7.21 -38.64 -13.05
C ILE A 143 8.24 -38.64 -14.18
N LEU A 144 7.80 -38.47 -15.43
CA LEU A 144 8.64 -38.54 -16.61
C LEU A 144 8.92 -37.14 -17.17
N ASP A 145 10.18 -36.89 -17.55
CA ASP A 145 10.66 -35.59 -18.03
C ASP A 145 10.32 -35.28 -19.51
N PHE A 146 9.26 -35.90 -20.06
CA PHE A 146 8.86 -35.68 -21.46
C PHE A 146 8.15 -34.34 -21.71
N TYR A 147 7.57 -33.71 -20.67
CA TYR A 147 6.88 -32.42 -20.80
C TYR A 147 7.68 -31.28 -20.17
N LYS A 148 7.68 -30.13 -20.86
CA LYS A 148 7.96 -28.84 -20.23
C LYS A 148 6.67 -28.22 -19.71
N ALA A 149 6.79 -27.35 -18.70
CA ALA A 149 5.65 -26.62 -18.12
C ALA A 149 4.79 -25.88 -19.17
N GLU A 150 5.42 -25.35 -20.21
CA GLU A 150 4.77 -24.60 -21.29
C GLU A 150 3.92 -25.50 -22.20
N ASP A 151 4.39 -26.71 -22.49
CA ASP A 151 3.70 -27.69 -23.33
C ASP A 151 2.38 -28.16 -22.67
N LEU A 152 2.41 -28.35 -21.35
CA LEU A 152 1.25 -28.72 -20.54
C LEU A 152 0.12 -27.68 -20.62
N LYS A 153 0.49 -26.39 -20.61
CA LYS A 153 -0.43 -25.25 -20.68
C LYS A 153 -0.99 -25.05 -22.09
N ASN A 154 -0.14 -25.14 -23.11
CA ASN A 154 -0.55 -25.06 -24.51
C ASN A 154 -1.53 -26.18 -24.87
N SER A 155 -1.23 -27.40 -24.43
CA SER A 155 -2.12 -28.55 -24.61
C SER A 155 -3.49 -28.33 -23.95
N TYR A 156 -3.54 -27.78 -22.72
CA TYR A 156 -4.82 -27.46 -22.06
C TYR A 156 -5.63 -26.41 -22.84
N SER A 157 -4.97 -25.34 -23.30
CA SER A 157 -5.63 -24.31 -24.13
C SER A 157 -6.19 -24.91 -25.44
N ASN A 158 -5.46 -25.86 -26.05
CA ASN A 158 -5.91 -26.59 -27.23
C ASN A 158 -7.15 -27.45 -26.95
N LEU A 159 -7.17 -28.17 -25.83
CA LEU A 159 -8.30 -28.97 -25.37
C LEU A 159 -9.56 -28.12 -25.19
N VAL A 160 -9.44 -27.00 -24.49
CA VAL A 160 -10.57 -26.10 -24.24
C VAL A 160 -11.12 -25.55 -25.57
N TYR A 161 -10.25 -25.11 -26.48
CA TYR A 161 -10.69 -24.62 -27.80
C TYR A 161 -11.37 -25.71 -28.65
N LEU A 162 -10.85 -26.94 -28.63
CA LEU A 162 -11.48 -28.06 -29.33
C LEU A 162 -12.82 -28.46 -28.68
N GLY A 163 -12.95 -28.35 -27.37
CA GLY A 163 -14.23 -28.49 -26.65
C GLY A 163 -15.26 -27.47 -27.13
N PHE A 164 -14.86 -26.21 -27.27
CA PHE A 164 -15.70 -25.15 -27.85
C PHE A 164 -16.13 -25.49 -29.28
N TYR A 165 -15.18 -25.87 -30.14
CA TYR A 165 -15.46 -26.21 -31.53
C TYR A 165 -16.41 -27.41 -31.66
N ASN A 166 -16.15 -28.49 -30.92
CA ASN A 166 -16.93 -29.71 -30.92
C ASN A 166 -18.37 -29.47 -30.41
N GLY A 167 -18.53 -28.67 -29.35
CA GLY A 167 -19.86 -28.23 -28.89
C GLY A 167 -20.66 -27.57 -30.02
N GLY A 168 -19.97 -26.85 -30.91
CA GLY A 168 -20.58 -26.27 -32.09
C GLY A 168 -21.03 -27.24 -33.17
N LYS A 169 -20.20 -28.22 -33.48
CA LYS A 169 -20.58 -29.31 -34.40
C LYS A 169 -21.80 -30.07 -33.90
N GLN A 170 -21.91 -30.23 -32.58
CA GLN A 170 -23.02 -30.90 -31.92
C GLN A 170 -24.27 -30.02 -31.74
N LYS A 171 -24.19 -28.72 -32.05
CA LYS A 171 -25.24 -27.73 -31.70
C LYS A 171 -25.56 -27.72 -30.20
N ASN A 172 -24.57 -27.98 -29.36
CA ASN A 172 -24.66 -27.93 -27.90
C ASN A 172 -24.16 -26.57 -27.40
N ASN A 173 -25.11 -25.67 -27.13
CA ASN A 173 -24.82 -24.30 -26.72
C ASN A 173 -24.21 -24.21 -25.32
N ASP A 174 -24.53 -25.13 -24.41
CA ASP A 174 -23.97 -25.14 -23.05
C ASP A 174 -22.47 -25.45 -23.10
N TYR A 175 -22.06 -26.41 -23.94
CA TYR A 175 -20.66 -26.74 -24.14
C TYR A 175 -19.90 -25.60 -24.80
N ARG A 176 -20.49 -25.00 -25.84
CA ARG A 176 -19.90 -23.81 -26.47
C ARG A 176 -19.69 -22.68 -25.46
N ARG A 177 -20.70 -22.33 -24.67
CA ARG A 177 -20.59 -21.30 -23.62
C ARG A 177 -19.49 -21.63 -22.62
N LYS A 178 -19.53 -22.83 -22.04
CA LYS A 178 -18.58 -23.29 -21.01
C LYS A 178 -17.13 -23.17 -21.50
N TYR A 179 -16.82 -23.77 -22.64
CA TYR A 179 -15.45 -23.82 -23.15
C TYR A 179 -14.99 -22.48 -23.75
N GLY A 180 -15.89 -21.69 -24.34
CA GLY A 180 -15.57 -20.36 -24.83
C GLY A 180 -15.15 -19.42 -23.71
N LEU A 181 -15.90 -19.38 -22.60
CA LEU A 181 -15.57 -18.56 -21.43
C LEU A 181 -14.30 -19.03 -20.73
N GLU A 182 -14.12 -20.35 -20.59
CA GLU A 182 -12.90 -20.95 -20.03
C GLU A 182 -11.66 -20.51 -20.84
N TYR A 183 -11.74 -20.56 -22.17
CA TYR A 183 -10.62 -20.16 -23.02
C TYR A 183 -10.27 -18.67 -22.86
N ILE A 184 -11.28 -17.79 -22.79
CA ILE A 184 -11.06 -16.36 -22.55
C ILE A 184 -10.42 -16.14 -21.17
N SER A 185 -10.88 -16.87 -20.14
CA SER A 185 -10.31 -16.81 -18.79
C SER A 185 -8.84 -17.23 -18.78
N LEU A 186 -8.49 -18.30 -19.47
CA LEU A 186 -7.10 -18.75 -19.62
C LEU A 186 -6.20 -17.69 -20.25
N MET A 187 -6.70 -16.97 -21.26
CA MET A 187 -5.93 -15.90 -21.89
C MET A 187 -5.73 -14.71 -20.95
N LYS A 188 -6.74 -14.36 -20.13
CA LYS A 188 -6.62 -13.32 -19.09
C LYS A 188 -5.62 -13.74 -18.01
N GLU A 189 -5.61 -14.99 -17.59
CA GLU A 189 -4.66 -15.51 -16.60
C GLU A 189 -3.22 -15.51 -17.14
N GLU A 190 -3.03 -15.90 -18.40
CA GLU A 190 -1.69 -15.96 -19.00
C GLU A 190 -1.09 -14.59 -19.29
N LEU A 191 -1.89 -13.67 -19.83
CA LEU A 191 -1.39 -12.43 -20.45
C LEU A 191 -1.89 -11.17 -19.73
N GLY A 192 -2.65 -11.32 -18.65
CA GLY A 192 -3.21 -10.23 -17.88
C GLY A 192 -4.37 -9.51 -18.58
N ASN A 193 -4.74 -8.35 -18.04
CA ASN A 193 -5.89 -7.57 -18.52
C ASN A 193 -5.72 -7.00 -19.94
N ASP A 194 -4.48 -6.93 -20.43
CA ASP A 194 -4.13 -6.44 -21.77
C ASP A 194 -3.98 -7.57 -22.81
N PHE A 195 -4.42 -8.80 -22.51
CA PHE A 195 -4.17 -9.98 -23.36
C PHE A 195 -4.56 -9.75 -24.81
N VAL A 196 -5.65 -9.03 -25.07
CA VAL A 196 -6.15 -8.69 -26.41
C VAL A 196 -5.11 -7.91 -27.23
N ARG A 197 -4.48 -6.91 -26.60
CA ARG A 197 -3.42 -6.11 -27.22
C ARG A 197 -2.18 -6.95 -27.45
N ILE A 198 -1.83 -7.83 -26.50
CA ILE A 198 -0.66 -8.69 -26.58
C ILE A 198 -0.80 -9.69 -27.73
N ILE A 199 -1.90 -10.47 -27.78
CA ILE A 199 -2.12 -11.48 -28.83
C ILE A 199 -2.26 -10.89 -30.24
N SER A 200 -2.67 -9.61 -30.35
CA SER A 200 -2.78 -8.93 -31.63
C SER A 200 -1.45 -8.38 -32.14
N ASN A 201 -0.50 -8.12 -31.23
CA ASN A 201 0.80 -7.54 -31.58
C ASN A 201 1.94 -8.55 -31.67
N ASP A 202 1.80 -9.69 -31.02
CA ASP A 202 2.79 -10.75 -31.06
C ASP A 202 2.46 -11.78 -32.15
N SER A 203 3.33 -11.89 -33.16
CA SER A 203 3.18 -12.85 -34.25
C SER A 203 3.20 -14.30 -33.77
N ALA A 204 3.88 -14.61 -32.65
CA ALA A 204 3.89 -15.93 -32.04
C ALA A 204 2.54 -16.29 -31.39
N LYS A 205 1.71 -15.29 -31.05
CA LYS A 205 0.39 -15.47 -30.41
C LYS A 205 -0.79 -15.28 -31.36
N LYS A 206 -0.53 -15.06 -32.66
CA LYS A 206 -1.54 -14.85 -33.71
C LYS A 206 -2.62 -15.94 -33.78
N TYR A 207 -2.29 -17.19 -33.43
CA TYR A 207 -3.29 -18.25 -33.40
C TYR A 207 -4.32 -18.07 -32.28
N HIS A 208 -3.93 -17.50 -31.11
CA HIS A 208 -4.87 -17.17 -30.05
C HIS A 208 -5.82 -16.06 -30.49
N PHE A 209 -5.34 -15.06 -31.23
CA PHE A 209 -6.19 -14.04 -31.84
C PHE A 209 -7.32 -14.66 -32.67
N ILE A 210 -6.98 -15.60 -33.57
CA ILE A 210 -7.98 -16.29 -34.41
C ILE A 210 -8.99 -17.05 -33.55
N ARG A 211 -8.52 -17.74 -32.51
CA ARG A 211 -9.36 -18.55 -31.62
C ARG A 211 -10.30 -17.70 -30.77
N VAL A 212 -9.79 -16.62 -30.15
CA VAL A 212 -10.62 -15.67 -29.39
C VAL A 212 -11.65 -15.03 -30.31
N ASN A 213 -11.25 -14.58 -31.51
CA ASN A 213 -12.20 -14.03 -32.48
C ASN A 213 -13.31 -15.03 -32.84
N ASN A 214 -12.95 -16.29 -33.14
CA ASN A 214 -13.92 -17.33 -33.44
C ASN A 214 -14.86 -17.60 -32.26
N ILE A 215 -14.36 -17.58 -31.03
CA ILE A 215 -15.18 -17.72 -29.82
C ILE A 215 -16.19 -16.58 -29.76
N LEU A 216 -15.73 -15.33 -29.78
CA LEU A 216 -16.61 -14.17 -29.66
C LEU A 216 -17.68 -14.14 -30.77
N MET A 217 -17.29 -14.40 -32.02
CA MET A 217 -18.20 -14.42 -33.18
C MET A 217 -19.28 -15.50 -33.10
N ASN A 218 -18.94 -16.67 -32.56
CA ASN A 218 -19.87 -17.79 -32.49
C ASN A 218 -20.49 -17.93 -31.10
N SER A 219 -20.31 -16.95 -30.20
CA SER A 219 -20.85 -16.96 -28.83
C SER A 219 -22.03 -16.05 -28.59
N GLU A 220 -22.33 -15.14 -29.50
CA GLU A 220 -23.33 -14.11 -29.29
C GLU A 220 -24.74 -14.66 -28.96
N GLU A 221 -25.17 -15.74 -29.61
CA GLU A 221 -26.54 -16.27 -29.49
C GLU A 221 -26.85 -16.97 -28.13
N TYR A 222 -25.83 -17.24 -27.31
CA TYR A 222 -26.00 -17.99 -26.05
C TYR A 222 -25.34 -17.35 -24.83
N LEU A 223 -24.69 -16.20 -24.99
CA LEU A 223 -24.26 -15.37 -23.87
C LEU A 223 -25.42 -14.49 -23.41
N LYS A 224 -25.47 -14.19 -22.10
CA LYS A 224 -26.50 -13.33 -21.50
C LYS A 224 -25.86 -12.23 -20.67
N ASP A 225 -26.58 -11.13 -20.54
CA ASP A 225 -26.30 -10.05 -19.59
C ASP A 225 -24.82 -9.58 -19.65
N GLN A 226 -24.13 -9.64 -18.51
CA GLN A 226 -22.75 -9.21 -18.33
C GLN A 226 -21.74 -9.92 -19.26
N GLU A 227 -21.96 -11.19 -19.58
CA GLU A 227 -21.05 -11.99 -20.40
C GLU A 227 -21.11 -11.60 -21.88
N LEU A 228 -22.32 -11.29 -22.35
CA LEU A 228 -22.57 -10.79 -23.69
C LEU A 228 -21.91 -9.42 -23.87
N LEU A 229 -22.08 -8.54 -22.88
CA LEU A 229 -21.46 -7.22 -22.85
C LEU A 229 -19.93 -7.29 -22.85
N GLU A 230 -19.33 -8.06 -21.94
CA GLU A 230 -17.88 -8.27 -21.84
C GLU A 230 -17.31 -8.82 -23.16
N SER A 231 -18.00 -9.78 -23.78
CA SER A 231 -17.57 -10.39 -25.04
C SER A 231 -17.56 -9.39 -26.19
N LYS A 232 -18.53 -8.48 -26.23
CA LYS A 232 -18.59 -7.45 -27.26
C LYS A 232 -17.54 -6.36 -27.05
N VAL A 233 -17.26 -5.97 -25.81
CA VAL A 233 -16.13 -5.07 -25.50
C VAL A 233 -14.79 -5.72 -25.90
N LEU A 234 -14.60 -7.00 -25.57
CA LEU A 234 -13.41 -7.77 -26.00
C LEU A 234 -13.28 -7.83 -27.52
N MET A 235 -14.38 -7.97 -28.26
CA MET A 235 -14.36 -7.95 -29.72
C MET A 235 -13.88 -6.60 -30.27
N MET A 236 -14.35 -5.50 -29.68
CA MET A 236 -13.92 -4.14 -30.04
C MET A 236 -12.44 -3.90 -29.74
N GLU A 237 -11.95 -4.35 -28.58
CA GLU A 237 -10.52 -4.26 -28.24
C GLU A 237 -9.66 -5.07 -29.20
N LEU A 238 -10.11 -6.27 -29.57
CA LEU A 238 -9.39 -7.18 -30.46
C LEU A 238 -9.25 -6.58 -31.85
N TYR A 239 -10.33 -5.95 -32.32
CA TYR A 239 -10.35 -5.23 -33.57
C TYR A 239 -9.44 -4.00 -33.56
N ALA A 240 -9.52 -3.17 -32.51
CA ALA A 240 -8.70 -1.97 -32.37
C ALA A 240 -7.20 -2.30 -32.33
N ALA A 241 -6.81 -3.34 -31.59
CA ALA A 241 -5.43 -3.79 -31.51
C ALA A 241 -4.92 -4.33 -32.86
N TRP A 242 -5.73 -5.10 -33.57
CA TRP A 242 -5.38 -5.56 -34.93
C TRP A 242 -5.19 -4.40 -35.91
N LEU A 243 -6.09 -3.41 -35.89
CA LEU A 243 -5.99 -2.24 -36.78
C LEU A 243 -4.74 -1.41 -36.48
N ALA A 244 -4.45 -1.17 -35.21
CA ALA A 244 -3.24 -0.46 -34.79
C ALA A 244 -1.99 -1.16 -35.32
N ASN A 245 -1.92 -2.49 -35.25
CA ASN A 245 -0.83 -3.27 -35.82
C ASN A 245 -0.76 -3.16 -37.35
N LYS A 246 -1.89 -3.33 -38.05
CA LYS A 246 -1.95 -3.23 -39.51
C LYS A 246 -1.45 -1.87 -40.00
N LYS A 247 -1.81 -0.77 -39.31
CA LYS A 247 -1.35 0.59 -39.61
C LYS A 247 0.17 0.77 -39.47
N LEU A 248 0.86 -0.01 -38.65
CA LEU A 248 2.34 -0.01 -38.61
C LEU A 248 2.96 -0.51 -39.93
N SER A 249 2.28 -1.46 -40.61
CA SER A 249 2.74 -2.04 -41.87
C SER A 249 2.14 -1.39 -43.12
N MET A 250 0.96 -0.78 -43.00
CA MET A 250 0.19 -0.14 -44.07
C MET A 250 -0.51 1.11 -43.51
N PRO A 251 0.14 2.29 -43.55
CA PRO A 251 -0.35 3.51 -42.90
C PRO A 251 -1.76 3.95 -43.34
N ASP A 252 -2.13 3.67 -44.59
CA ASP A 252 -3.44 4.04 -45.19
C ASP A 252 -4.48 2.91 -45.12
N ALA A 253 -4.31 1.94 -44.22
CA ALA A 253 -5.27 0.85 -44.05
C ALA A 253 -6.62 1.38 -43.53
N GLU A 254 -7.57 1.61 -44.44
CA GLU A 254 -8.96 1.93 -44.14
C GLU A 254 -9.82 0.67 -43.94
N PHE A 255 -11.03 0.90 -43.42
CA PHE A 255 -12.05 -0.12 -43.24
C PHE A 255 -12.47 -0.75 -44.57
N SER A 256 -12.66 -2.07 -44.61
CA SER A 256 -13.48 -2.66 -45.68
C SER A 256 -14.96 -2.56 -45.30
N ASN A 257 -15.85 -2.39 -46.29
CA ASN A 257 -17.32 -2.41 -46.06
C ASN A 257 -17.81 -3.70 -45.35
N THR A 258 -17.04 -4.77 -45.40
CA THR A 258 -17.31 -6.04 -44.70
C THR A 258 -16.98 -5.97 -43.21
N ASP A 259 -16.00 -5.15 -42.81
CA ASP A 259 -15.59 -4.98 -41.41
C ASP A 259 -16.53 -4.01 -40.68
N VAL A 260 -17.03 -2.98 -41.37
CA VAL A 260 -18.02 -2.02 -40.84
C VAL A 260 -19.37 -2.69 -40.57
N LYS A 261 -19.90 -3.46 -41.53
CA LYS A 261 -21.15 -4.22 -41.34
C LYS A 261 -21.10 -5.24 -40.20
N ARG A 262 -19.90 -5.70 -39.81
CA ARG A 262 -19.69 -6.62 -38.68
C ARG A 262 -19.70 -5.88 -37.33
N LEU A 263 -19.32 -4.60 -37.31
CA LEU A 263 -19.33 -3.73 -36.13
C LEU A 263 -20.70 -3.07 -35.90
N GLU A 264 -21.45 -2.78 -36.96
CA GLU A 264 -22.82 -2.22 -36.89
C GLU A 264 -23.83 -3.14 -36.18
N ALA A 265 -23.53 -4.43 -36.02
CA ALA A 265 -24.32 -5.36 -35.19
C ALA A 265 -24.05 -5.19 -33.67
N ALA A 266 -22.87 -4.68 -33.29
CA ALA A 266 -22.50 -4.39 -31.90
C ALA A 266 -23.01 -3.02 -31.41
N ASP A 267 -23.46 -2.12 -32.29
CA ASP A 267 -23.99 -0.79 -31.92
C ASP A 267 -25.28 -0.83 -31.08
N VAL A 268 -25.97 -1.98 -31.01
CA VAL A 268 -27.16 -2.16 -30.16
C VAL A 268 -26.80 -2.15 -28.66
N ILE A 269 -25.56 -2.45 -28.30
CA ILE A 269 -25.08 -2.63 -26.91
C ILE A 269 -25.12 -1.33 -26.10
N LEU A 270 -24.88 -0.19 -26.75
CA LEU A 270 -24.86 1.08 -26.03
C LEU A 270 -26.24 1.52 -25.56
N LYS A 271 -27.28 0.99 -26.19
CA LYS A 271 -28.67 1.29 -25.85
C LYS A 271 -29.14 0.46 -24.65
N ASP A 272 -28.61 -0.75 -24.49
CA ASP A 272 -28.94 -1.69 -23.39
C ASP A 272 -28.16 -1.41 -22.10
N LEU A 273 -27.02 -0.70 -22.18
CA LEU A 273 -26.17 -0.32 -21.03
C LEU A 273 -26.80 0.71 -20.06
N LYS A 274 -27.91 1.36 -20.43
CA LYS A 274 -28.53 2.40 -19.61
C LYS A 274 -29.41 1.88 -18.45
N ASP A 275 -29.70 0.58 -18.39
CA ASP A 275 -30.72 0.05 -17.46
C ASP A 275 -30.22 -0.86 -16.31
N ASP A 276 -28.92 -1.20 -16.20
CA ASP A 276 -28.47 -2.29 -15.28
C ASP A 276 -27.81 -1.86 -13.93
N GLY A 277 -27.95 -0.59 -13.53
CA GLY A 277 -27.88 -0.18 -12.11
C GLY A 277 -26.59 -0.40 -11.29
N SER A 278 -25.49 -0.93 -11.84
CA SER A 278 -24.20 -1.10 -11.12
C SER A 278 -23.07 -0.29 -11.78
N SER A 279 -22.75 0.87 -11.18
CA SER A 279 -21.94 1.92 -11.82
C SER A 279 -20.49 1.50 -12.12
N SER A 280 -19.83 0.73 -11.25
CA SER A 280 -18.39 0.47 -11.38
C SER A 280 -18.00 -0.48 -12.52
N PHE A 281 -18.81 -1.51 -12.80
CA PHE A 281 -18.55 -2.42 -13.91
C PHE A 281 -18.78 -1.71 -15.25
N VAL A 282 -19.85 -0.93 -15.35
CA VAL A 282 -20.18 -0.15 -16.55
C VAL A 282 -19.09 0.88 -16.85
N ASP A 283 -18.61 1.62 -15.84
CA ASP A 283 -17.52 2.59 -15.99
C ASP A 283 -16.24 1.92 -16.52
N GLN A 284 -15.90 0.73 -16.03
CA GLN A 284 -14.74 -0.04 -16.52
C GLN A 284 -14.89 -0.41 -18.00
N GLN A 285 -16.07 -0.88 -18.42
CA GLN A 285 -16.34 -1.22 -19.82
C GLN A 285 -16.31 0.01 -20.73
N LEU A 286 -16.86 1.14 -20.28
CA LEU A 286 -16.82 2.40 -21.03
C LEU A 286 -15.38 2.92 -21.20
N MET A 287 -14.54 2.80 -20.17
CA MET A 287 -13.12 3.15 -20.27
C MET A 287 -12.35 2.25 -21.25
N ARG A 288 -12.68 0.96 -21.29
CA ARG A 288 -12.11 0.02 -22.28
C ARG A 288 -12.53 0.36 -23.70
N LEU A 289 -13.81 0.68 -23.91
CA LEU A 289 -14.32 1.16 -25.20
C LEU A 289 -13.68 2.50 -25.61
N TYR A 290 -13.46 3.42 -24.68
CA TYR A 290 -12.70 4.65 -24.93
C TYR A 290 -11.29 4.31 -25.48
N ASN A 291 -10.54 3.45 -24.79
CA ASN A 291 -9.19 3.08 -25.20
C ASN A 291 -9.17 2.42 -26.59
N ALA A 292 -10.09 1.50 -26.86
CA ALA A 292 -10.23 0.84 -28.16
C ALA A 292 -10.50 1.87 -29.28
N ASN A 293 -11.41 2.81 -29.06
CA ASN A 293 -11.77 3.82 -30.08
C ASN A 293 -10.66 4.87 -30.28
N MET A 294 -9.87 5.18 -29.24
CA MET A 294 -8.68 6.01 -29.39
C MET A 294 -7.64 5.35 -30.30
N LEU A 295 -7.41 4.04 -30.15
CA LEU A 295 -6.52 3.27 -31.04
C LEU A 295 -7.01 3.25 -32.50
N MET A 296 -8.33 3.25 -32.70
CA MET A 296 -8.93 3.28 -34.04
C MET A 296 -8.92 4.69 -34.68
N ASN A 297 -8.53 5.72 -33.93
CA ASN A 297 -8.63 7.13 -34.29
C ASN A 297 -10.07 7.67 -34.36
N GLU A 298 -11.02 6.98 -33.72
CA GLU A 298 -12.44 7.38 -33.60
C GLU A 298 -12.65 8.30 -32.39
N LYS A 299 -11.95 9.44 -32.37
CA LYS A 299 -11.83 10.31 -31.19
C LYS A 299 -13.17 10.80 -30.66
N LYS A 300 -14.12 11.13 -31.53
CA LYS A 300 -15.47 11.58 -31.15
C LYS A 300 -16.22 10.50 -30.39
N ILE A 301 -16.22 9.27 -30.91
CA ILE A 301 -16.86 8.10 -30.29
C ILE A 301 -16.18 7.77 -28.96
N ALA A 302 -14.84 7.74 -28.95
CA ALA A 302 -14.07 7.51 -27.73
C ALA A 302 -14.47 8.50 -26.62
N HIS A 303 -14.50 9.80 -26.92
CA HIS A 303 -14.84 10.81 -25.92
C HIS A 303 -16.30 10.74 -25.46
N ASN A 304 -17.22 10.19 -26.26
CA ASN A 304 -18.58 9.90 -25.78
C ASN A 304 -18.55 8.87 -24.64
N TYR A 305 -17.80 7.77 -24.81
CA TYR A 305 -17.66 6.76 -23.74
C TYR A 305 -16.96 7.30 -22.51
N LEU A 306 -15.90 8.08 -22.68
CA LEU A 306 -15.20 8.73 -21.57
C LEU A 306 -16.11 9.69 -20.80
N THR A 307 -17.01 10.39 -21.51
CA THR A 307 -17.98 11.32 -20.91
C THR A 307 -18.99 10.59 -20.06
N GLU A 308 -19.59 9.52 -20.59
CA GLU A 308 -20.50 8.70 -19.80
C GLU A 308 -19.77 8.13 -18.58
N ALA A 309 -18.56 7.57 -18.72
CA ALA A 309 -17.83 6.98 -17.60
C ALA A 309 -17.42 7.95 -16.48
N LYS A 310 -17.30 9.27 -16.76
CA LYS A 310 -16.63 10.23 -15.86
C LYS A 310 -17.49 11.42 -15.43
N LEU A 311 -18.59 11.72 -16.12
CA LEU A 311 -19.50 12.80 -15.73
C LEU A 311 -20.69 12.25 -14.92
N HIS A 312 -20.39 11.43 -13.91
CA HIS A 312 -21.36 10.90 -12.96
C HIS A 312 -21.07 11.40 -11.53
N ASP A 313 -22.11 11.47 -10.69
CA ASP A 313 -22.01 12.00 -9.31
C ASP A 313 -21.02 11.24 -8.42
N HIS A 314 -20.67 10.01 -8.78
CA HIS A 314 -19.75 9.17 -7.99
C HIS A 314 -18.26 9.43 -8.29
N SER A 315 -17.90 10.16 -9.34
CA SER A 315 -16.49 10.40 -9.68
C SER A 315 -15.79 11.28 -8.63
N VAL A 316 -14.55 10.90 -8.29
CA VAL A 316 -13.70 11.68 -7.39
C VAL A 316 -13.03 12.84 -8.14
N ILE A 317 -12.62 13.90 -7.42
CA ILE A 317 -12.05 15.13 -8.01
C ILE A 317 -10.84 14.84 -8.91
N GLU A 318 -9.96 13.91 -8.51
CA GLU A 318 -8.77 13.56 -9.29
C GLU A 318 -9.12 12.96 -10.66
N GLU A 319 -10.14 12.09 -10.72
CA GLU A 319 -10.61 11.50 -11.96
C GLU A 319 -11.25 12.54 -12.89
N LEU A 320 -11.93 13.54 -12.33
CA LEU A 320 -12.50 14.65 -13.08
C LEU A 320 -11.39 15.55 -13.68
N TYR A 321 -10.27 15.74 -12.99
CA TYR A 321 -9.13 16.45 -13.57
C TYR A 321 -8.46 15.66 -14.70
N ASP A 322 -8.27 14.36 -14.55
CA ASP A 322 -7.75 13.50 -15.64
C ASP A 322 -8.69 13.52 -16.86
N TYR A 323 -10.00 13.48 -16.64
CA TYR A 323 -11.01 13.66 -17.68
C TYR A 323 -10.86 15.00 -18.42
N ILE A 324 -10.67 16.11 -17.68
CA ILE A 324 -10.48 17.44 -18.27
C ILE A 324 -9.23 17.47 -19.15
N GLU A 325 -8.10 16.93 -18.70
CA GLU A 325 -6.86 16.92 -19.49
C GLU A 325 -6.99 16.11 -20.78
N LYS A 326 -7.62 14.93 -20.73
CA LYS A 326 -7.89 14.12 -21.93
C LYS A 326 -8.81 14.85 -22.92
N THR A 327 -9.88 15.46 -22.41
CA THR A 327 -10.84 16.20 -23.22
C THR A 327 -10.23 17.48 -23.81
N LYS A 328 -9.33 18.13 -23.07
CA LYS A 328 -8.55 19.29 -23.53
C LYS A 328 -7.62 18.92 -24.69
N ALA A 329 -6.88 17.81 -24.58
CA ALA A 329 -6.04 17.31 -25.66
C ALA A 329 -6.86 17.07 -26.95
N TRP A 330 -8.03 16.44 -26.84
CA TRP A 330 -8.93 16.27 -27.98
C TRP A 330 -9.42 17.59 -28.59
N ARG A 331 -9.79 18.57 -27.75
CA ARG A 331 -10.20 19.92 -28.20
C ARG A 331 -9.09 20.63 -28.97
N ASP A 332 -7.85 20.50 -28.51
CA ASP A 332 -6.69 21.17 -29.12
C ASP A 332 -6.29 20.51 -30.45
N GLU A 333 -6.43 19.20 -30.56
CA GLU A 333 -6.10 18.42 -31.76
C GLU A 333 -7.16 18.53 -32.87
N THR A 334 -8.44 18.70 -32.53
CA THR A 334 -9.51 18.74 -33.54
C THR A 334 -9.64 20.12 -34.21
N SER A 335 -9.72 20.11 -35.55
CA SER A 335 -10.01 21.30 -36.37
C SER A 335 -11.51 21.53 -36.58
N VAL A 336 -12.36 20.56 -36.21
CA VAL A 336 -13.82 20.62 -36.40
C VAL A 336 -14.46 21.50 -35.32
N THR A 337 -15.09 22.59 -35.73
CA THR A 337 -15.66 23.59 -34.80
C THR A 337 -16.71 23.02 -33.86
N GLU A 338 -17.58 22.13 -34.34
CA GLU A 338 -18.63 21.49 -33.54
C GLU A 338 -18.04 20.58 -32.44
N ASP A 339 -17.01 19.80 -32.77
CA ASP A 339 -16.35 18.91 -31.80
C ASP A 339 -15.58 19.74 -30.75
N ARG A 340 -14.94 20.84 -31.15
CA ARG A 340 -14.31 21.80 -30.22
C ARG A 340 -15.33 22.41 -29.26
N SER A 341 -16.54 22.74 -29.74
CA SER A 341 -17.64 23.23 -28.89
C SER A 341 -18.14 22.15 -27.93
N THR A 342 -18.26 20.91 -28.40
CA THR A 342 -18.67 19.77 -27.57
C THR A 342 -17.67 19.49 -26.45
N ALA A 343 -16.38 19.49 -26.77
CA ALA A 343 -15.30 19.32 -25.78
C ALA A 343 -15.30 20.45 -24.74
N LYS A 344 -15.54 21.70 -25.19
CA LYS A 344 -15.69 22.86 -24.32
C LYS A 344 -16.81 22.67 -23.28
N ASP A 345 -17.99 22.25 -23.73
CA ASP A 345 -19.15 22.04 -22.85
C ASP A 345 -18.92 20.88 -21.85
N ARG A 346 -18.19 19.84 -22.26
CA ARG A 346 -17.79 18.73 -21.40
C ARG A 346 -16.82 19.15 -20.29
N ILE A 347 -15.80 19.94 -20.64
CA ILE A 347 -14.86 20.51 -19.67
C ILE A 347 -15.61 21.40 -18.68
N ARG A 348 -16.57 22.22 -19.15
CA ARG A 348 -17.42 23.05 -18.28
C ARG A 348 -18.17 22.21 -17.24
N LYS A 349 -18.83 21.12 -17.68
CA LYS A 349 -19.56 20.22 -16.77
C LYS A 349 -18.65 19.61 -15.71
N ALA A 350 -17.46 19.13 -16.09
CA ALA A 350 -16.48 18.60 -15.15
C ALA A 350 -16.02 19.66 -14.14
N CYS A 351 -15.73 20.88 -14.60
CA CYS A 351 -15.34 21.98 -13.71
C CYS A 351 -16.43 22.29 -12.68
N ASN A 352 -17.70 22.32 -13.10
CA ASN A 352 -18.83 22.56 -12.19
C ASN A 352 -18.96 21.45 -11.14
N LEU A 353 -18.83 20.18 -11.53
CA LEU A 353 -18.85 19.05 -10.59
C LEU A 353 -17.69 19.12 -9.59
N ILE A 354 -16.49 19.50 -10.04
CA ILE A 354 -15.34 19.72 -9.15
C ILE A 354 -15.65 20.84 -8.17
N PHE A 355 -16.18 21.97 -8.65
CA PHE A 355 -16.55 23.11 -7.81
C PHE A 355 -17.55 22.71 -6.71
N GLU A 356 -18.57 21.93 -7.06
CA GLU A 356 -19.58 21.43 -6.13
C GLU A 356 -19.02 20.44 -5.10
N LYS A 357 -18.04 19.62 -5.50
CA LYS A 357 -17.38 18.62 -4.63
C LYS A 357 -16.31 19.22 -3.73
N MET A 358 -15.80 20.41 -4.04
CA MET A 358 -14.82 21.10 -3.19
C MET A 358 -15.46 21.45 -1.84
N SER A 359 -14.77 21.09 -0.77
CA SER A 359 -15.29 21.22 0.59
C SER A 359 -14.79 22.49 1.29
N GLU A 360 -15.28 22.74 2.51
CA GLU A 360 -14.76 23.80 3.36
C GLU A 360 -13.25 23.68 3.66
N TYR A 361 -12.66 22.48 3.52
CA TYR A 361 -11.24 22.22 3.75
C TYR A 361 -10.36 22.48 2.53
N SER A 362 -10.94 22.77 1.36
CA SER A 362 -10.17 23.12 0.16
C SER A 362 -9.44 24.45 0.34
N THR A 363 -8.21 24.51 -0.15
CA THR A 363 -7.30 25.66 -0.05
C THR A 363 -7.51 26.64 -1.19
N SER A 364 -6.95 27.86 -1.10
CA SER A 364 -6.98 28.78 -2.24
C SER A 364 -6.29 28.21 -3.49
N ALA A 365 -5.25 27.38 -3.31
CA ALA A 365 -4.51 26.76 -4.40
C ALA A 365 -5.36 25.74 -5.20
N ASP A 366 -6.25 25.01 -4.52
CA ASP A 366 -7.16 24.07 -5.17
C ASP A 366 -8.13 24.79 -6.12
N TYR A 367 -8.65 25.95 -5.69
CA TYR A 367 -9.50 26.80 -6.52
C TYR A 367 -8.72 27.50 -7.64
N GLU A 368 -7.44 27.86 -7.44
CA GLU A 368 -6.58 28.42 -8.51
C GLU A 368 -6.36 27.41 -9.64
N LYS A 369 -6.20 26.12 -9.32
CA LYS A 369 -6.14 25.07 -10.34
C LYS A 369 -7.43 24.99 -11.15
N LEU A 370 -8.59 25.05 -10.48
CA LEU A 370 -9.89 25.03 -11.15
C LEU A 370 -10.11 26.29 -12.02
N LEU A 371 -9.68 27.46 -11.54
CA LEU A 371 -9.76 28.73 -12.27
C LEU A 371 -9.06 28.66 -13.62
N ALA A 372 -7.88 28.03 -13.70
CA ALA A 372 -7.13 27.89 -14.94
C ALA A 372 -7.94 27.14 -16.03
N TYR A 373 -8.77 26.17 -15.63
CA TYR A 373 -9.63 25.45 -16.58
C TYR A 373 -10.80 26.29 -17.06
N TYR A 374 -11.48 27.02 -16.16
CA TYR A 374 -12.54 27.95 -16.56
C TYR A 374 -12.02 29.05 -17.50
N GLN A 375 -10.80 29.55 -17.27
CA GLN A 375 -10.13 30.48 -18.18
C GLN A 375 -9.82 29.85 -19.54
N TYR A 376 -9.32 28.60 -19.56
CA TYR A 376 -9.04 27.88 -20.82
C TYR A 376 -10.29 27.66 -21.70
N ILE A 377 -11.47 27.56 -21.09
CA ILE A 377 -12.75 27.47 -21.81
C ILE A 377 -13.48 28.82 -21.93
N ASP A 378 -12.85 29.95 -21.61
CA ASP A 378 -13.48 31.28 -21.68
C ASP A 378 -14.86 31.34 -20.98
N ASP A 379 -15.01 30.67 -19.83
CA ASP A 379 -16.27 30.68 -19.06
C ASP A 379 -16.27 31.83 -18.05
N SER A 380 -16.79 32.98 -18.47
CA SER A 380 -16.82 34.19 -17.64
C SER A 380 -17.48 33.98 -16.27
N ASN A 381 -18.55 33.17 -16.21
CA ASN A 381 -19.29 32.94 -14.98
C ASN A 381 -18.49 32.05 -14.02
N GLY A 382 -17.89 30.98 -14.54
CA GLY A 382 -17.01 30.09 -13.76
C GLY A 382 -15.77 30.83 -13.24
N VAL A 383 -15.16 31.68 -14.07
CA VAL A 383 -14.03 32.55 -13.69
C VAL A 383 -14.40 33.47 -12.53
N THR A 384 -15.45 34.29 -12.68
CA THR A 384 -15.84 35.25 -11.64
C THR A 384 -16.19 34.55 -10.32
N THR A 385 -16.92 33.44 -10.37
CA THR A 385 -17.32 32.70 -9.16
C THR A 385 -16.12 32.09 -8.44
N THR A 386 -15.16 31.55 -9.19
CA THR A 386 -13.95 30.93 -8.62
C THR A 386 -12.99 31.98 -8.05
N GLU A 387 -12.84 33.13 -8.72
CA GLU A 387 -12.02 34.25 -8.21
C GLU A 387 -12.53 34.78 -6.87
N GLN A 388 -13.85 34.90 -6.71
CA GLN A 388 -14.46 35.28 -5.43
C GLN A 388 -14.11 34.28 -4.32
N LYS A 389 -14.18 32.97 -4.60
CA LYS A 389 -13.81 31.94 -3.62
C LYS A 389 -12.32 31.93 -3.28
N ILE A 390 -11.45 32.18 -4.24
CA ILE A 390 -10.00 32.34 -3.98
C ILE A 390 -9.75 33.52 -3.03
N ALA A 391 -10.41 34.66 -3.25
CA ALA A 391 -10.28 35.83 -2.38
C ALA A 391 -10.78 35.54 -0.96
N GLU A 392 -11.94 34.90 -0.81
CA GLU A 392 -12.49 34.47 0.49
C GLU A 392 -11.52 33.54 1.24
N LYS A 393 -10.94 32.55 0.54
CA LYS A 393 -10.00 31.59 1.14
C LYS A 393 -8.68 32.22 1.56
N LYS A 394 -8.10 33.09 0.72
CA LYS A 394 -6.88 33.83 1.07
C LYS A 394 -7.08 34.73 2.30
N GLU A 395 -8.27 35.33 2.45
CA GLU A 395 -8.58 36.11 3.64
C GLU A 395 -8.68 35.24 4.91
N GLN A 396 -9.28 34.05 4.81
CA GLN A 396 -9.35 33.08 5.91
C GLN A 396 -7.95 32.62 6.34
N GLU A 397 -7.12 32.20 5.39
CA GLU A 397 -5.75 31.76 5.62
C GLU A 397 -4.89 32.88 6.26
N ALA A 398 -5.03 34.12 5.79
CA ALA A 398 -4.33 35.28 6.38
C ALA A 398 -4.77 35.56 7.83
N LYS A 399 -6.07 35.40 8.15
CA LYS A 399 -6.59 35.56 9.51
C LYS A 399 -6.03 34.48 10.45
N GLU A 400 -5.92 33.24 9.99
CA GLU A 400 -5.34 32.14 10.77
C GLU A 400 -3.85 32.35 11.03
N LEU A 401 -3.09 32.71 10.00
CA LEU A 401 -1.66 33.03 10.14
C LEU A 401 -1.41 34.17 11.13
N ARG A 402 -2.29 35.19 11.14
CA ARG A 402 -2.21 36.30 12.10
C ARG A 402 -2.48 35.83 13.53
N ARG A 403 -3.44 34.93 13.73
CA ARG A 403 -3.74 34.33 15.05
C ARG A 403 -2.58 33.47 15.54
N GLU A 404 -1.94 32.72 14.66
CA GLU A 404 -0.77 31.90 14.99
C GLU A 404 0.43 32.76 15.41
N LYS A 405 0.74 33.83 14.65
CA LYS A 405 1.80 34.79 15.01
C LYS A 405 1.59 35.43 16.39
N LEU A 406 0.35 35.72 16.76
CA LEU A 406 0.04 36.26 18.10
C LEU A 406 0.30 35.23 19.21
N ARG A 407 -0.10 33.96 19.00
CA ARG A 407 0.13 32.86 19.96
C ARG A 407 1.60 32.54 20.20
N ASN A 408 2.47 32.79 19.21
CA ASN A 408 3.91 32.53 19.33
C ASN A 408 4.66 33.64 20.08
N ASN A 409 4.10 34.85 20.14
CA ASN A 409 4.79 36.01 20.73
C ASN A 409 4.44 36.28 22.20
N TRP A 410 3.35 35.69 22.71
CA TRP A 410 2.86 35.92 24.06
C TRP A 410 2.37 34.60 24.67
N GLY A 411 2.77 34.33 25.91
CA GLY A 411 2.26 33.18 26.64
C GLY A 411 2.55 33.22 28.13
N LEU A 412 1.66 32.66 28.93
CA LEU A 412 1.83 32.52 30.37
C LEU A 412 1.56 31.07 30.78
N CYS A 413 2.54 30.47 31.45
CA CYS A 413 2.44 29.14 32.02
C CYS A 413 2.58 29.23 33.53
N VAL A 414 1.76 28.47 34.25
CA VAL A 414 1.84 28.36 35.71
C VAL A 414 1.79 26.90 36.11
N GLY A 415 2.55 26.53 37.14
CA GLY A 415 2.62 25.14 37.56
C GLY A 415 3.26 24.93 38.91
N VAL A 416 3.42 23.65 39.24
CA VAL A 416 3.97 23.16 40.51
C VAL A 416 5.05 22.11 40.28
N ALA A 417 5.86 21.82 41.30
CA ALA A 417 6.78 20.70 41.28
C ALA A 417 6.12 19.48 41.95
N PRO A 418 5.53 18.53 41.18
CA PRO A 418 4.74 17.44 41.76
C PRO A 418 5.57 16.52 42.67
N GLY A 419 6.86 16.31 42.38
CA GLY A 419 7.73 15.52 43.25
C GLY A 419 7.82 16.10 44.68
N LYS A 420 7.75 17.42 44.83
CA LYS A 420 7.70 18.07 46.15
C LYS A 420 6.33 17.92 46.80
N LEU A 421 5.26 18.02 46.02
CA LEU A 421 3.89 17.90 46.54
C LEU A 421 3.50 16.47 46.90
N ILE A 422 4.02 15.46 46.21
CA ILE A 422 3.63 14.05 46.41
C ILE A 422 4.61 13.35 47.35
N TRP A 423 5.91 13.36 47.04
CA TRP A 423 6.92 12.62 47.81
C TRP A 423 7.44 13.38 49.04
N GLN A 424 7.29 14.71 49.06
CA GLN A 424 7.69 15.58 50.17
C GLN A 424 6.49 16.25 50.85
N SER A 425 5.28 15.72 50.64
CA SER A 425 4.03 16.19 51.26
C SER A 425 4.09 16.28 52.79
N LYS A 426 4.79 15.32 53.43
CA LYS A 426 5.03 15.30 54.89
C LYS A 426 5.86 16.48 55.42
N TYR A 427 6.40 17.32 54.53
CA TYR A 427 7.35 18.38 54.86
C TYR A 427 6.85 19.80 54.54
N ASN A 428 5.53 19.97 54.27
CA ASN A 428 4.87 21.26 54.02
C ASN A 428 5.57 22.18 52.98
N GLN A 429 6.28 21.61 52.01
CA GLN A 429 6.93 22.40 50.96
C GLN A 429 5.95 22.72 49.84
N LEU A 430 5.71 24.02 49.62
CA LEU A 430 5.03 24.50 48.41
C LEU A 430 6.07 25.01 47.41
N SER A 431 5.96 24.59 46.15
CA SER A 431 6.81 25.07 45.06
C SER A 431 5.95 25.49 43.87
N LEU A 432 5.72 26.79 43.75
CA LEU A 432 5.02 27.39 42.62
C LEU A 432 6.01 27.89 41.59
N HIS A 433 5.67 27.78 40.31
CA HIS A 433 6.43 28.43 39.25
C HIS A 433 5.54 29.02 38.17
N ALA A 434 6.07 30.03 37.51
CA ALA A 434 5.47 30.65 36.34
C ALA A 434 6.53 30.86 35.26
N ASP A 435 6.19 30.62 34.01
CA ASP A 435 6.98 31.01 32.84
C ASP A 435 6.19 32.02 32.01
N LEU A 436 6.78 33.18 31.76
CA LEU A 436 6.22 34.26 30.93
C LEU A 436 7.02 34.36 29.63
N VAL A 437 6.32 34.31 28.50
CA VAL A 437 6.86 34.53 27.15
C VAL A 437 6.39 35.88 26.64
N THR A 438 7.34 36.74 26.28
CA THR A 438 7.08 38.07 25.69
C THR A 438 8.04 38.29 24.52
N ALA A 439 7.49 38.56 23.34
CA ALA A 439 8.26 38.87 22.13
C ALA A 439 9.39 37.85 21.81
N GLY A 440 9.12 36.55 22.05
CA GLY A 440 10.09 35.48 21.83
C GLY A 440 11.15 35.31 22.92
N PHE A 441 11.12 36.11 24.00
CA PHE A 441 11.94 35.88 25.20
C PHE A 441 11.10 35.19 26.27
N SER A 442 11.70 34.23 26.98
CA SER A 442 11.01 33.51 28.05
C SER A 442 11.77 33.65 29.38
N HIS A 443 11.05 34.19 30.37
CA HIS A 443 11.50 34.30 31.76
C HIS A 443 10.68 33.37 32.61
N GLY A 444 11.28 32.76 33.62
CA GLY A 444 10.50 32.05 34.62
C GLY A 444 10.90 32.36 36.03
N PHE A 445 9.95 32.14 36.92
CA PHE A 445 10.01 32.45 38.33
C PHE A 445 9.57 31.23 39.10
N ARG A 446 10.22 30.96 40.22
CA ARG A 446 9.80 29.93 41.17
C ARG A 446 9.93 30.46 42.58
N TYR A 447 8.93 30.14 43.38
CA TYR A 447 8.93 30.40 44.80
C TYR A 447 8.72 29.08 45.54
N CYS A 448 9.63 28.77 46.44
CA CYS A 448 9.57 27.59 47.30
C CYS A 448 9.54 28.03 48.76
N THR A 449 8.63 27.48 49.57
CA THR A 449 8.61 27.67 51.02
C THR A 449 9.08 26.43 51.75
N TYR A 450 9.61 26.63 52.96
CA TYR A 450 10.09 25.63 53.89
C TYR A 450 9.49 25.94 55.26
N ASP A 451 8.99 24.92 55.95
CA ASP A 451 8.40 25.03 57.29
C ASP A 451 8.95 23.88 58.14
N MET A 452 9.71 24.21 59.19
CA MET A 452 10.32 23.27 60.13
C MET A 452 11.06 22.12 59.44
N TYR A 453 11.87 22.45 58.43
CA TYR A 453 12.51 21.51 57.54
C TYR A 453 13.97 21.25 57.92
N THR A 454 14.45 20.02 57.71
CA THR A 454 15.86 19.61 57.88
C THR A 454 16.39 19.00 56.57
N ASP A 455 17.65 19.24 56.20
CA ASP A 455 18.24 18.76 54.93
C ASP A 455 19.65 18.19 55.18
N LYS A 456 19.84 16.89 54.95
CA LYS A 456 21.12 16.18 55.10
C LYS A 456 22.24 16.81 54.28
N SER A 457 21.90 17.28 53.08
CA SER A 457 22.84 17.66 52.03
C SER A 457 23.16 19.16 52.02
N ARG A 458 22.19 20.00 52.40
CA ARG A 458 22.30 21.46 52.28
C ARG A 458 23.00 22.10 53.48
N PHE A 459 22.74 21.60 54.68
CA PHE A 459 23.26 22.15 55.92
C PHE A 459 24.01 21.13 56.78
N GLY A 460 24.23 19.91 56.26
CA GLY A 460 25.13 18.93 56.88
C GLY A 460 24.51 18.16 58.04
N ALA A 461 23.18 17.99 58.07
CA ALA A 461 22.45 17.23 59.08
C ALA A 461 22.48 15.70 58.80
N TYR A 462 23.67 15.11 58.64
CA TYR A 462 23.85 13.74 58.13
C TYR A 462 23.24 12.63 59.01
N GLY A 463 22.77 12.94 60.23
CA GLY A 463 22.14 12.01 61.17
C GLY A 463 20.61 12.09 61.26
N VAL A 464 19.96 13.03 60.54
CA VAL A 464 18.50 13.23 60.59
C VAL A 464 17.93 13.02 59.19
N ASP A 465 16.85 12.24 59.07
CA ASP A 465 16.16 12.07 57.79
C ASP A 465 15.63 13.41 57.27
N ASP A 466 15.74 13.64 55.95
CA ASP A 466 15.32 14.90 55.35
C ASP A 466 13.89 15.22 55.82
N GLY A 467 13.63 16.47 56.20
CA GLY A 467 12.35 17.01 56.64
C GLY A 467 11.75 16.42 57.92
N GLU A 468 12.44 15.52 58.63
CA GLU A 468 12.10 15.24 60.02
C GLU A 468 12.71 16.32 60.92
N PRO A 469 11.96 16.90 61.87
CA PRO A 469 12.53 17.87 62.80
C PRO A 469 13.74 17.27 63.54
N GLY A 470 14.92 17.86 63.32
CA GLY A 470 16.14 17.58 64.07
C GLY A 470 16.51 18.75 64.98
N ASP A 471 17.23 18.49 66.07
CA ASP A 471 17.74 19.58 66.90
C ASP A 471 18.72 20.47 66.11
N ASN A 472 18.84 21.74 66.49
CA ASN A 472 19.73 22.81 66.00
C ASN A 472 19.78 23.11 64.47
N ASN A 473 19.52 22.17 63.55
CA ASN A 473 19.61 22.33 62.08
C ASN A 473 18.24 22.37 61.37
N THR A 474 17.15 22.43 62.13
CA THR A 474 15.79 22.64 61.59
C THR A 474 15.59 24.11 61.26
N TYR A 475 14.99 24.40 60.10
CA TYR A 475 14.75 25.76 59.63
C TYR A 475 13.41 25.95 58.92
N SER A 476 12.90 27.18 58.98
CA SER A 476 11.79 27.67 58.15
C SER A 476 12.28 28.76 57.21
N GLY A 477 11.61 29.00 56.10
CA GLY A 477 12.03 30.07 55.18
C GLY A 477 11.60 29.88 53.74
N TRP A 478 12.33 30.48 52.81
CA TRP A 478 11.95 30.47 51.39
C TRP A 478 13.16 30.49 50.44
N GLU A 479 12.94 29.94 49.24
CA GLU A 479 13.83 30.08 48.09
C GLU A 479 13.07 30.70 46.92
N GLY A 480 13.57 31.84 46.43
CA GLY A 480 13.14 32.44 45.18
C GLY A 480 14.13 32.11 44.08
N SER A 481 13.64 31.76 42.90
CA SER A 481 14.49 31.70 41.71
C SER A 481 13.87 32.35 40.50
N TRP A 482 14.75 32.93 39.68
CA TRP A 482 14.44 33.55 38.40
C TRP A 482 15.34 32.94 37.35
N TRP A 483 14.80 32.56 36.19
CA TRP A 483 15.59 32.08 35.08
C TRP A 483 15.24 32.75 33.77
N ILE A 484 16.24 32.79 32.90
CA ILE A 484 16.12 33.21 31.51
C ILE A 484 16.32 31.96 30.65
N ASN A 485 15.35 31.67 29.78
CA ASN A 485 15.50 30.64 28.76
C ASN A 485 16.25 31.26 27.56
N LEU A 486 17.31 30.59 27.13
CA LEU A 486 18.18 31.06 26.06
C LEU A 486 17.64 30.70 24.66
N ASN A 487 16.57 29.89 24.59
CA ASN A 487 15.80 29.59 23.39
C ASN A 487 14.35 30.02 23.56
N SER A 488 13.77 30.62 22.51
CA SER A 488 12.33 30.89 22.42
C SER A 488 11.56 29.58 22.27
N VAL A 489 10.49 29.41 23.05
CA VAL A 489 9.59 28.25 22.91
C VAL A 489 8.58 28.58 21.83
N ASN A 490 8.67 27.92 20.68
CA ASN A 490 7.61 27.93 19.70
C ASN A 490 6.47 27.06 20.27
N GLY A 491 5.34 27.68 20.63
CA GLY A 491 4.25 27.05 21.38
C GLY A 491 3.53 25.88 20.69
N ASN A 492 4.00 25.44 19.53
CA ASN A 492 3.46 24.35 18.71
C ASN A 492 4.33 23.08 18.72
N GLU A 493 5.49 23.10 19.38
CA GLU A 493 6.35 21.92 19.49
C GLU A 493 5.84 20.98 20.59
N ILE A 494 5.62 19.70 20.26
CA ILE A 494 5.22 18.67 21.24
C ILE A 494 6.30 18.52 22.33
N ILE A 495 7.58 18.70 21.97
CA ILE A 495 8.71 18.65 22.88
C ILE A 495 9.65 19.82 22.56
N ASN A 496 9.99 20.61 23.57
CA ASN A 496 10.96 21.68 23.47
C ASN A 496 12.12 21.45 24.45
N VAL A 497 13.36 21.57 23.97
CA VAL A 497 14.56 21.47 24.80
C VAL A 497 15.37 22.76 24.65
N GLY A 498 15.65 23.44 25.77
CA GLY A 498 16.33 24.73 25.77
C GLY A 498 17.27 24.92 26.95
N PRO A 499 18.42 25.58 26.76
CA PRO A 499 19.27 25.96 27.86
C PRO A 499 18.67 27.13 28.65
N PHE A 500 18.96 27.19 29.95
CA PHE A 500 18.54 28.28 30.82
C PHE A 500 19.65 28.67 31.80
N ILE A 501 19.60 29.92 32.26
CA ILE A 501 20.40 30.42 33.39
C ILE A 501 19.43 30.76 34.51
N GLU A 502 19.61 30.16 35.69
CA GLU A 502 18.78 30.37 36.88
C GLU A 502 19.59 31.02 37.99
N PHE A 503 19.10 32.16 38.45
CA PHE A 503 19.54 32.85 39.65
C PHE A 503 18.62 32.46 40.80
N ARG A 504 19.20 32.09 41.94
CA ARG A 504 18.44 31.70 43.12
C ARG A 504 18.95 32.46 44.33
N TYR A 505 18.00 32.91 45.14
CA TYR A 505 18.26 33.40 46.48
C TYR A 505 17.42 32.61 47.49
N GLY A 506 18.02 32.29 48.63
CA GLY A 506 17.34 31.58 49.71
C GLY A 506 17.61 32.24 51.05
N ASN A 507 16.59 32.22 51.91
CA ASN A 507 16.61 32.72 53.27
C ASN A 507 16.00 31.67 54.20
N TYR A 508 16.74 31.27 55.25
CA TYR A 508 16.42 30.14 56.11
C TYR A 508 16.64 30.51 57.58
N GLU A 509 15.58 30.59 58.34
CA GLU A 509 15.58 30.87 59.77
C GLU A 509 15.67 29.54 60.53
N PHE A 510 16.83 29.26 61.13
CA PHE A 510 17.04 28.07 61.93
C PHE A 510 16.41 28.22 63.32
N LEU A 511 16.12 27.10 63.98
CA LEU A 511 15.75 27.12 65.39
C LEU A 511 16.88 27.72 66.24
N PRO A 512 16.55 28.46 67.30
CA PRO A 512 17.54 29.00 68.23
C PRO A 512 18.43 27.88 68.78
N VAL A 513 19.74 28.08 68.73
CA VAL A 513 20.75 27.13 69.23
C VAL A 513 21.37 27.70 70.49
N THR A 514 21.15 27.04 71.62
CA THR A 514 21.89 27.32 72.86
C THR A 514 23.19 26.52 72.83
N THR A 515 24.33 27.21 72.76
CA THR A 515 25.64 26.55 72.71
C THR A 515 26.61 27.17 73.68
N SER A 516 27.56 26.36 74.13
CA SER A 516 28.77 26.89 74.74
C SER A 516 29.54 27.67 73.68
N VAL A 517 29.91 28.89 74.03
CA VAL A 517 30.77 29.78 73.26
C VAL A 517 31.96 30.12 74.11
N VAL A 518 33.08 30.40 73.47
CA VAL A 518 34.28 30.81 74.17
C VAL A 518 34.46 32.30 73.94
N ASP A 519 34.56 33.04 75.04
CA ASP A 519 34.94 34.45 75.02
C ASP A 519 36.39 34.55 74.52
N ARG A 520 36.60 35.23 73.40
CA ARG A 520 37.90 35.30 72.73
C ARG A 520 38.94 36.05 73.56
N GLU A 521 38.51 36.94 74.46
CA GLU A 521 39.43 37.69 75.31
C GLU A 521 39.84 36.89 76.55
N THR A 522 38.89 36.19 77.16
CA THR A 522 39.12 35.51 78.44
C THR A 522 39.37 34.00 78.31
N ASN A 523 39.12 33.41 77.14
CA ASN A 523 39.08 31.97 76.88
C ASN A 523 38.15 31.19 77.82
N ALA A 524 37.18 31.87 78.44
CA ALA A 524 36.21 31.24 79.31
C ALA A 524 35.00 30.74 78.50
N PHE A 525 34.46 29.60 78.91
CA PHE A 525 33.21 29.08 78.35
C PHE A 525 32.03 29.81 78.97
N THR A 526 31.18 30.40 78.14
CA THR A 526 29.85 30.89 78.50
C THR A 526 28.81 30.26 77.60
N THR A 527 27.55 30.27 77.99
CA THR A 527 26.46 29.72 77.17
C THR A 527 25.63 30.86 76.61
N GLU A 528 25.48 30.91 75.30
CA GLU A 528 24.68 31.91 74.60
C GLU A 528 23.65 31.22 73.70
N THR A 529 22.51 31.88 73.50
CA THR A 529 21.48 31.42 72.56
C THR A 529 21.56 32.25 71.29
N ILE A 530 21.61 31.58 70.14
CA ILE A 530 21.87 32.19 68.84
C ILE A 530 20.76 31.82 67.90
N ASP A 531 20.23 32.83 67.19
CA ASP A 531 19.21 32.68 66.15
C ASP A 531 19.88 32.77 64.76
N PRO A 532 20.21 31.63 64.11
CA PRO A 532 20.92 31.64 62.86
C PRO A 532 19.98 31.87 61.68
N ILE A 533 20.37 32.75 60.77
CA ILE A 533 19.71 32.96 59.48
C ILE A 533 20.66 32.51 58.36
N GLY A 534 20.41 31.35 57.78
CA GLY A 534 21.09 30.89 56.58
C GLY A 534 20.67 31.68 55.36
N LYS A 535 21.66 32.11 54.58
CA LYS A 535 21.47 32.72 53.28
C LYS A 535 22.16 31.91 52.20
N ARG A 536 21.61 32.01 51.00
CA ARG A 536 22.13 31.33 49.82
C ARG A 536 21.95 32.20 48.59
N PHE A 537 22.97 32.22 47.74
CA PHE A 537 22.88 32.72 46.39
C PHE A 537 23.50 31.69 45.43
N ASP A 538 22.76 31.27 44.40
CA ASP A 538 23.28 30.37 43.37
C ASP A 538 23.03 30.93 41.97
N VAL A 539 23.99 30.67 41.09
CA VAL A 539 23.82 30.77 39.64
C VAL A 539 23.95 29.38 39.05
N THR A 540 22.94 28.92 38.30
CA THR A 540 22.89 27.58 37.69
C THR A 540 22.71 27.71 36.19
N TYR A 541 23.55 27.03 35.42
CA TYR A 541 23.32 26.80 34.00
C TYR A 541 22.73 25.41 33.82
N GLY A 542 21.70 25.28 33.00
CA GLY A 542 21.00 24.02 32.84
C GLY A 542 20.24 23.87 31.54
N MET A 543 19.65 22.70 31.38
CA MET A 543 18.79 22.30 30.28
C MET A 543 17.38 22.05 30.81
N LYS A 544 16.39 22.59 30.11
CA LYS A 544 14.96 22.40 30.34
C LYS A 544 14.41 21.60 29.16
N ALA A 545 13.72 20.49 29.44
CA ALA A 545 12.93 19.75 28.45
C ALA A 545 11.45 19.85 28.83
N THR A 546 10.60 20.30 27.92
CA THR A 546 9.17 20.52 28.13
C THR A 546 8.38 19.72 27.10
N ALA A 547 7.46 18.88 27.55
CA ALA A 547 6.51 18.16 26.73
C ALA A 547 5.10 18.73 26.93
N TRP A 548 4.33 18.85 25.84
CA TRP A 548 2.99 19.43 25.85
C TRP A 548 1.92 18.38 25.55
N LEU A 549 0.86 18.38 26.36
CA LEU A 549 -0.37 17.61 26.16
C LEU A 549 -1.51 18.57 25.83
N LEU A 550 -2.21 18.29 24.71
CA LEU A 550 -3.36 19.07 24.21
C LEU A 550 -3.06 20.58 24.04
N HIS A 551 -1.80 20.94 23.83
CA HIS A 551 -1.32 22.34 23.78
C HIS A 551 -1.68 23.19 25.03
N ARG A 552 -2.03 22.55 26.15
CA ARG A 552 -2.50 23.23 27.38
C ARG A 552 -1.81 22.78 28.64
N ILE A 553 -1.51 21.50 28.78
CA ILE A 553 -0.84 20.95 29.96
C ILE A 553 0.61 20.71 29.58
N TYR A 554 1.56 21.12 30.42
CA TYR A 554 2.96 20.81 30.21
C TYR A 554 3.53 19.92 31.31
N PHE A 555 4.45 19.06 30.89
CA PHE A 555 5.36 18.33 31.76
C PHE A 555 6.77 18.81 31.44
N GLN A 556 7.54 19.18 32.45
CA GLN A 556 8.86 19.74 32.28
C GLN A 556 9.88 19.08 33.20
N THR A 557 11.00 18.66 32.63
CA THR A 557 12.17 18.21 33.37
C THR A 557 13.27 19.27 33.25
N VAL A 558 13.96 19.54 34.36
CA VAL A 558 15.12 20.45 34.41
C VAL A 558 16.33 19.71 34.94
N PHE A 559 17.47 19.96 34.32
CA PHE A 559 18.77 19.45 34.72
C PHE A 559 19.76 20.62 34.73
N GLY A 560 20.57 20.80 35.76
CA GLY A 560 21.53 21.90 35.78
C GLY A 560 22.63 21.75 36.80
N LEU A 561 23.74 22.43 36.53
CA LEU A 561 24.89 22.53 37.43
C LEU A 561 25.19 24.01 37.65
N GLY A 562 25.55 24.38 38.87
CA GLY A 562 25.81 25.77 39.20
C GLY A 562 26.96 25.96 40.17
N LEU A 563 27.16 27.22 40.50
CA LEU A 563 28.01 27.68 41.58
C LEU A 563 27.14 28.47 42.55
N GLY A 564 27.28 28.17 43.83
CA GLY A 564 26.52 28.78 44.89
C GLY A 564 27.42 29.23 46.02
N TYR A 565 26.99 30.28 46.71
CA TYR A 565 27.61 30.80 47.90
C TYR A 565 26.58 30.80 49.02
N ARG A 566 26.95 30.27 50.18
CA ARG A 566 26.09 30.22 51.35
C ARG A 566 26.80 30.83 52.54
N TRP A 567 26.05 31.55 53.37
CA TRP A 567 26.58 32.21 54.57
C TRP A 567 25.52 32.19 55.67
N LEU A 568 25.94 32.41 56.92
CA LEU A 568 25.04 32.65 58.04
C LEU A 568 25.05 34.14 58.36
N GLU A 569 23.86 34.68 58.60
CA GLU A 569 23.65 35.93 59.30
C GLU A 569 23.17 35.58 60.70
N THR A 570 23.80 36.10 61.73
CA THR A 570 23.38 35.92 63.12
C THR A 570 23.41 37.26 63.82
N GLY A 571 22.62 37.42 64.90
CA GLY A 571 22.78 38.54 65.84
C GLY A 571 23.94 38.33 66.83
N PHE A 572 24.76 37.30 66.62
CA PHE A 572 25.85 36.90 67.52
C PHE A 572 27.08 37.78 67.29
N ASP A 573 27.69 38.25 68.37
CA ASP A 573 28.93 39.02 68.34
C ASP A 573 30.13 38.08 68.12
N SER A 574 30.41 37.79 66.85
CA SER A 574 31.53 36.96 66.44
C SER A 574 32.90 37.58 66.71
N GLU A 575 32.97 38.88 67.00
CA GLU A 575 34.23 39.55 67.39
C GLU A 575 34.59 39.24 68.85
N LYS A 576 33.58 39.12 69.72
CA LYS A 576 33.79 38.82 71.15
C LYS A 576 33.82 37.32 71.46
N TYR A 577 33.05 36.51 70.75
CA TYR A 577 32.90 35.08 71.04
C TYR A 577 33.20 34.22 69.79
N TYR A 578 33.71 33.00 69.98
CA TYR A 578 33.77 32.01 68.89
C TYR A 578 32.80 30.86 69.15
N LEU A 579 32.19 30.36 68.07
CA LEU A 579 31.21 29.28 68.11
C LEU A 579 31.88 27.92 68.05
N GLU A 580 31.76 27.14 69.12
CA GLU A 580 32.26 25.77 69.18
C GLU A 580 31.23 24.73 68.70
N ASN A 581 30.00 25.16 68.40
CA ASN A 581 28.97 24.24 67.91
C ASN A 581 29.34 23.69 66.53
N VAL A 582 29.52 22.36 66.44
CA VAL A 582 29.93 21.65 65.23
C VAL A 582 29.02 21.94 64.03
N ASN A 583 27.76 22.32 64.21
CA ASN A 583 26.83 22.59 63.11
C ASN A 583 26.89 24.03 62.55
N PHE A 584 27.22 25.01 63.41
CA PHE A 584 27.19 26.45 63.07
C PHE A 584 28.52 27.16 63.27
N GLY A 585 29.61 26.42 63.54
CA GLY A 585 30.95 26.99 63.70
C GLY A 585 31.42 27.76 62.47
N ASP A 586 32.24 28.78 62.72
CA ASP A 586 32.78 29.70 61.71
C ASP A 586 33.51 28.97 60.57
N GLU A 587 34.11 27.81 60.85
CA GLU A 587 34.78 26.97 59.86
C GLU A 587 33.85 26.33 58.80
N ARG A 588 32.54 26.30 59.05
CA ARG A 588 31.54 25.78 58.10
C ARG A 588 30.93 26.86 57.22
N TRP A 589 31.12 28.14 57.58
CA TRP A 589 30.41 29.28 56.98
C TRP A 589 31.34 30.50 56.85
N PRO A 590 31.47 31.11 55.67
CA PRO A 590 30.74 30.87 54.42
C PRO A 590 31.27 29.68 53.62
N LYS A 591 30.42 29.12 52.75
CA LYS A 591 30.73 27.93 51.95
C LYS A 591 30.40 28.13 50.47
N VAL A 592 31.40 27.87 49.63
CA VAL A 592 31.20 27.69 48.18
C VAL A 592 30.60 26.31 47.95
N THR A 593 29.55 26.24 47.14
CA THR A 593 28.80 25.02 46.84
C THR A 593 28.65 24.84 45.34
N VAL A 594 28.61 23.58 44.90
CA VAL A 594 28.37 23.23 43.49
C VAL A 594 26.99 22.55 43.42
N PRO A 595 25.90 23.33 43.29
CA PRO A 595 24.56 22.75 43.19
C PRO A 595 24.39 21.95 41.91
N PHE A 596 24.09 20.66 42.05
CA PHE A 596 23.52 19.83 41.00
C PHE A 596 22.00 19.79 41.15
N ARG A 597 21.26 19.94 40.06
CA ARG A 597 19.79 20.04 40.07
C ARG A 597 19.18 19.09 39.06
N VAL A 598 18.23 18.31 39.54
CA VAL A 598 17.26 17.58 38.74
C VAL A 598 15.89 17.92 39.30
N GLY A 599 14.95 18.29 38.44
CA GLY A 599 13.61 18.66 38.86
C GLY A 599 12.57 18.30 37.83
N VAL A 600 11.37 18.00 38.30
CA VAL A 600 10.19 17.76 37.47
C VAL A 600 9.12 18.77 37.85
N ARG A 601 8.43 19.30 36.83
CA ARG A 601 7.44 20.36 36.91
C ARG A 601 6.25 20.00 36.05
N VAL A 602 5.05 20.33 36.51
CA VAL A 602 3.80 20.16 35.75
C VAL A 602 2.95 21.40 35.93
N GLY A 603 2.28 21.82 34.86
CA GLY A 603 1.42 22.99 34.91
C GLY A 603 0.53 23.15 33.69
N ILE A 604 -0.06 24.34 33.58
CA ILE A 604 -0.98 24.72 32.52
C ILE A 604 -0.51 26.00 31.81
N LYS A 605 -0.75 26.08 30.51
CA LYS A 605 -0.68 27.29 29.70
C LYS A 605 -2.04 27.99 29.75
N LEU A 606 -2.02 29.25 30.17
CA LEU A 606 -3.21 30.08 30.30
C LEU A 606 -3.56 30.79 28.98
N PHE A 607 -2.54 31.26 28.25
CA PHE A 607 -2.66 31.97 26.98
C PHE A 607 -1.55 31.57 26.02
#